data_AF-A0A7C4VEC5-F1
#
_entry.id   AF-A0A7C4VEC5-F1
#
_cell.length_a   1.000
_cell.length_b   1.000
_cell.length_c   1.000
_cell.angle_alpha   90.00
_cell.angle_beta   90.00
_cell.angle_gamma   90.00
#
_symmetry.space_group_name_H-M   'P 1'
#
loop_
_entity.id
_entity.type
_entity.pdbx_description
1 polymer ?
#
loop_
_entity_poly.entity_id
_entity_poly.type
_entity_poly.pdbx_seq_one_letter_code
_entity_poly.pdbx_strand_id
1 'polypeptide(L)'
;MLRFRSLHVTAWVLVAMVLLLLPVPYAQARPLKGDVNGDGRVDLGDVILTLRIAVGLTTANQEQLDAADVSPYPGVGRIVGDGLVQVSDAVRLLRFVVGLLPLGEITGEALVYVGSERCATCHSSAHQDEAKSGHPNKLRKVIDGQPPKYPFSEVPSPPEGYTWQDITYVIGGYGWKARFLDKKGYIITGAKAQYNLATKSWVAYEADKAPGTKPYDCGECHTTGWKKTGPDGPHQDNLPGI
;
A
#
# COMPACT_ATOMS: atom_id res chain seq x y z
N MET A 1 5.27 -64.41 54.72
CA MET A 1 4.06 -63.55 54.69
C MET A 1 4.56 -62.13 54.43
N LEU A 2 4.32 -61.39 53.34
CA LEU A 2 3.23 -61.30 52.37
C LEU A 2 3.81 -60.99 50.96
N ARG A 3 3.05 -61.38 49.93
CA ARG A 3 3.22 -61.02 48.51
C ARG A 3 2.73 -59.60 48.21
N PHE A 4 3.39 -58.87 47.31
CA PHE A 4 2.79 -57.83 46.46
C PHE A 4 3.61 -57.79 45.14
N ARG A 5 3.23 -58.55 44.11
CA ARG A 5 2.28 -58.24 43.00
C ARG A 5 2.59 -56.95 42.23
N SER A 6 3.09 -57.15 41.02
CA SER A 6 3.17 -56.23 39.90
C SER A 6 1.79 -55.71 39.48
N LEU A 7 1.71 -54.42 39.16
CA LEU A 7 0.56 -53.81 38.47
C LEU A 7 1.05 -52.93 37.31
N HIS A 8 0.78 -53.43 36.11
CA HIS A 8 0.32 -52.75 34.89
C HIS A 8 0.83 -51.34 34.55
N VAL A 9 1.88 -51.28 33.73
CA VAL A 9 2.19 -50.13 32.86
C VAL A 9 1.76 -50.48 31.43
N THR A 10 0.45 -50.51 31.15
CA THR A 10 -0.09 -50.69 29.79
C THR A 10 -1.46 -50.06 29.67
N ALA A 11 -1.57 -48.72 29.70
CA ALA A 11 -2.83 -48.03 29.39
C ALA A 11 -2.67 -46.51 29.11
N TRP A 12 -1.65 -46.05 28.38
CA TRP A 12 -1.54 -44.61 28.03
C TRP A 12 -0.98 -44.35 26.62
N VAL A 13 -1.27 -45.19 25.63
CA VAL A 13 -0.86 -44.95 24.22
C VAL A 13 -2.04 -44.84 23.23
N LEU A 14 -3.30 -45.02 23.67
CA LEU A 14 -4.46 -45.10 22.75
C LEU A 14 -5.51 -43.97 22.89
N VAL A 15 -5.17 -42.81 23.48
CA VAL A 15 -6.10 -41.65 23.53
C VAL A 15 -5.61 -40.44 22.71
N ALA A 16 -4.37 -40.45 22.21
CA ALA A 16 -3.82 -39.32 21.46
C ALA A 16 -4.13 -39.32 19.94
N MET A 17 -4.89 -40.30 19.43
CA MET A 17 -5.07 -40.52 17.98
C MET A 17 -6.53 -40.49 17.51
N VAL A 18 -7.41 -39.76 18.20
CA VAL A 18 -8.81 -39.50 17.76
C VAL A 18 -9.19 -38.01 17.96
N LEU A 19 -8.22 -37.10 17.91
CA LEU A 19 -8.47 -35.65 18.07
C LEU A 19 -7.87 -34.83 16.93
N LEU A 20 -8.01 -35.33 15.69
CA LEU A 20 -7.45 -34.72 14.48
C LEU A 20 -8.41 -34.76 13.27
N LEU A 21 -9.71 -34.65 13.53
CA LEU A 21 -10.75 -34.46 12.50
C LEU A 21 -11.86 -33.49 12.96
N LEU A 22 -11.50 -32.43 13.69
CA LEU A 22 -12.42 -31.28 13.75
C LEU A 22 -12.34 -30.60 12.37
N PRO A 23 -13.46 -30.47 11.63
CA PRO A 23 -13.45 -29.65 10.43
C PRO A 23 -13.02 -28.25 10.85
N VAL A 24 -11.88 -27.78 10.32
CA VAL A 24 -11.54 -26.37 10.39
C VAL A 24 -12.74 -25.66 9.78
N PRO A 25 -13.47 -24.80 10.52
CA PRO A 25 -14.52 -24.03 9.91
C PRO A 25 -13.85 -23.24 8.78
N TYR A 26 -14.21 -23.57 7.54
CA TYR A 26 -13.89 -22.69 6.42
C TYR A 26 -14.50 -21.35 6.82
N ALA A 27 -13.64 -20.40 7.19
CA ALA A 27 -14.04 -19.02 7.31
C ALA A 27 -14.57 -18.67 5.92
N GLN A 28 -15.89 -18.56 5.76
CA GLN A 28 -16.44 -18.01 4.54
C GLN A 28 -15.82 -16.63 4.38
N ALA A 29 -15.10 -16.44 3.27
CA ALA A 29 -14.58 -15.14 2.92
C ALA A 29 -15.78 -14.19 2.87
N ARG A 30 -15.67 -13.05 3.57
CA ARG A 30 -16.69 -12.00 3.44
C ARG A 30 -16.83 -11.68 1.94
N PRO A 31 -18.05 -11.58 1.41
CA PRO A 31 -18.24 -11.31 0.00
C PRO A 31 -17.59 -9.98 -0.34
N LEU A 32 -16.99 -9.98 -1.52
CA LEU A 32 -16.35 -8.81 -2.07
C LEU A 32 -17.40 -7.71 -2.24
N LYS A 33 -17.09 -6.46 -1.86
CA LYS A 33 -17.94 -5.31 -2.20
C LYS A 33 -18.22 -5.34 -3.70
N GLY A 34 -19.49 -5.29 -4.07
CA GLY A 34 -19.99 -5.41 -5.45
C GLY A 34 -20.30 -6.83 -5.93
N ASP A 35 -19.84 -7.89 -5.23
CA ASP A 35 -20.23 -9.29 -5.48
C ASP A 35 -21.46 -9.61 -4.61
N VAL A 36 -22.63 -9.30 -5.16
CA VAL A 36 -23.91 -9.35 -4.45
C VAL A 36 -24.53 -10.74 -4.53
N ASN A 37 -24.15 -11.54 -5.53
CA ASN A 37 -24.62 -12.91 -5.67
C ASN A 37 -23.70 -13.95 -4.96
N GLY A 38 -22.48 -13.55 -4.57
CA GLY A 38 -21.51 -14.36 -3.84
C GLY A 38 -20.73 -15.35 -4.72
N ASP A 39 -20.65 -15.11 -6.03
CA ASP A 39 -19.98 -16.01 -6.99
C ASP A 39 -18.47 -15.75 -7.15
N GLY A 40 -17.95 -14.73 -6.46
CA GLY A 40 -16.55 -14.32 -6.47
C GLY A 40 -16.20 -13.38 -7.62
N ARG A 41 -17.17 -12.91 -8.41
CA ARG A 41 -17.00 -11.94 -9.50
C ARG A 41 -17.91 -10.74 -9.26
N VAL A 42 -17.57 -9.64 -9.92
CA VAL A 42 -18.44 -8.46 -9.99
C VAL A 42 -18.82 -8.29 -11.45
N ASP A 43 -20.05 -8.66 -11.80
CA ASP A 43 -20.52 -8.67 -13.19
C ASP A 43 -21.99 -8.22 -13.33
N LEU A 44 -22.61 -8.47 -14.50
CA LEU A 44 -23.99 -8.06 -14.76
C LEU A 44 -25.00 -8.76 -13.83
N GLY A 45 -24.68 -9.94 -13.30
CA GLY A 45 -25.50 -10.64 -12.30
C GLY A 45 -25.69 -9.78 -11.06
N ASP A 46 -24.62 -9.16 -10.56
CA ASP A 46 -24.65 -8.26 -9.41
C ASP A 46 -25.39 -6.97 -9.69
N VAL A 47 -25.22 -6.42 -10.89
CA VAL A 47 -25.96 -5.22 -11.33
C VAL A 47 -27.47 -5.47 -11.29
N ILE A 48 -27.91 -6.59 -11.87
CA ILE A 48 -29.32 -6.96 -11.92
C ILE A 48 -29.85 -7.21 -10.51
N LEU A 49 -29.11 -7.95 -9.69
CA LEU A 49 -29.52 -8.25 -8.31
C LEU A 49 -29.60 -6.97 -7.47
N THR A 50 -28.60 -6.10 -7.55
CA THR A 50 -28.59 -4.78 -6.88
C THR A 50 -29.77 -3.93 -7.30
N LEU A 51 -30.07 -3.86 -8.60
CA LEU A 51 -31.21 -3.09 -9.09
C LEU A 51 -32.53 -3.64 -8.53
N ARG A 52 -32.70 -4.97 -8.52
CA ARG A 52 -33.89 -5.61 -7.95
C ARG A 52 -34.05 -5.33 -6.46
N ILE A 53 -32.95 -5.32 -5.71
CA ILE A 53 -32.95 -4.95 -4.29
C ILE A 53 -33.35 -3.48 -4.12
N ALA A 54 -32.70 -2.59 -4.86
CA ALA A 54 -32.94 -1.14 -4.81
C ALA A 54 -34.39 -0.75 -5.13
N VAL A 55 -35.05 -1.47 -6.04
CA VAL A 55 -36.45 -1.22 -6.42
C VAL A 55 -37.46 -2.10 -5.66
N GLY A 56 -37.01 -2.86 -4.65
CA GLY A 56 -37.89 -3.67 -3.79
C GLY A 56 -38.47 -4.93 -4.44
N LEU A 57 -37.90 -5.42 -5.54
CA LEU A 57 -38.31 -6.64 -6.23
C LEU A 57 -37.64 -7.91 -5.69
N THR A 58 -36.63 -7.77 -4.84
CA THR A 58 -35.94 -8.87 -4.16
C THR A 58 -35.64 -8.46 -2.72
N THR A 59 -35.95 -9.33 -1.77
CA THR A 59 -35.51 -9.18 -0.37
C THR A 59 -34.06 -9.65 -0.24
N ALA A 60 -33.18 -8.77 0.23
CA ALA A 60 -31.77 -9.06 0.47
C ALA A 60 -31.50 -9.44 1.93
N ASN A 61 -30.47 -10.27 2.15
CA ASN A 61 -29.87 -10.43 3.48
C ASN A 61 -28.85 -9.29 3.75
N GLN A 62 -28.33 -9.20 4.99
CA GLN A 62 -27.38 -8.13 5.35
C GLN A 62 -26.09 -8.15 4.52
N GLU A 63 -25.61 -9.34 4.18
CA GLU A 63 -24.40 -9.54 3.40
C GLU A 63 -24.55 -9.00 1.96
N GLN A 64 -25.71 -9.24 1.35
CA GLN A 64 -26.07 -8.68 0.05
C GLN A 64 -26.28 -7.17 0.11
N LEU A 65 -26.87 -6.65 1.19
CA LEU A 65 -27.01 -5.20 1.39
C LEU A 65 -25.63 -4.53 1.51
N ASP A 66 -24.73 -5.14 2.28
CA ASP A 66 -23.37 -4.63 2.47
C ASP A 66 -22.55 -4.71 1.18
N ALA A 67 -22.69 -5.78 0.39
CA ALA A 67 -22.04 -5.92 -0.90
C ALA A 67 -22.59 -4.95 -1.95
N ALA A 68 -23.91 -4.72 -1.96
CA ALA A 68 -24.59 -3.90 -2.95
C ALA A 68 -24.43 -2.39 -2.74
N ASP A 69 -24.22 -1.90 -1.51
CA ASP A 69 -24.06 -0.48 -1.17
C ASP A 69 -22.72 0.13 -1.67
N VAL A 70 -22.54 0.24 -2.97
CA VAL A 70 -21.29 0.68 -3.60
C VAL A 70 -21.21 2.18 -3.89
N SER A 71 -22.26 2.95 -3.58
CA SER A 71 -22.38 4.38 -3.86
C SER A 71 -22.83 5.17 -2.61
N PRO A 72 -22.29 6.37 -2.35
CA PRO A 72 -21.29 7.10 -3.13
C PRO A 72 -19.85 6.60 -2.87
N TYR A 73 -18.92 7.07 -3.71
CA TYR A 73 -17.49 7.06 -3.40
C TYR A 73 -16.93 8.48 -3.61
N PRO A 74 -16.27 9.07 -2.60
CA PRO A 74 -16.10 8.56 -1.24
C PRO A 74 -17.44 8.32 -0.52
N GLY A 75 -17.49 7.32 0.35
CA GLY A 75 -18.68 6.98 1.12
C GLY A 75 -18.99 7.96 2.25
N VAL A 76 -20.15 7.79 2.88
CA VAL A 76 -20.61 8.59 4.02
C VAL A 76 -20.42 7.80 5.31
N GLY A 77 -19.45 8.18 6.13
CA GLY A 77 -19.07 7.45 7.35
C GLY A 77 -18.41 6.09 7.08
N ARG A 78 -18.08 5.80 5.82
CA ARG A 78 -17.45 4.57 5.31
C ARG A 78 -16.61 4.89 4.07
N ILE A 79 -15.77 3.95 3.62
CA ILE A 79 -14.92 4.17 2.44
C ILE A 79 -15.77 4.25 1.16
N VAL A 80 -16.74 3.34 1.01
CA VAL A 80 -17.68 3.26 -0.11
C VAL A 80 -19.08 3.02 0.44
N GLY A 81 -20.08 3.71 -0.09
CA GLY A 81 -21.49 3.54 0.24
C GLY A 81 -22.01 4.60 1.21
N ASP A 82 -23.33 4.65 1.40
CA ASP A 82 -23.99 5.42 2.46
C ASP A 82 -24.79 4.54 3.43
N GLY A 83 -24.97 3.25 3.09
CA GLY A 83 -25.72 2.28 3.87
C GLY A 83 -27.10 1.99 3.35
N LEU A 84 -27.46 2.59 2.21
CA LEU A 84 -28.72 2.37 1.54
C LEU A 84 -28.44 1.82 0.14
N VAL A 85 -29.01 0.66 -0.16
CA VAL A 85 -28.96 0.12 -1.51
C VAL A 85 -30.02 0.81 -2.36
N GLN A 86 -29.57 1.62 -3.33
CA GLN A 86 -30.39 2.45 -4.20
C GLN A 86 -30.00 2.23 -5.67
N VAL A 87 -30.75 2.86 -6.59
CA VAL A 87 -30.46 2.76 -8.04
C VAL A 87 -29.06 3.32 -8.37
N SER A 88 -28.55 4.26 -7.58
CA SER A 88 -27.18 4.78 -7.70
C SER A 88 -26.12 3.68 -7.60
N ASP A 89 -26.35 2.68 -6.75
CA ASP A 89 -25.44 1.55 -6.58
C ASP A 89 -25.40 0.66 -7.82
N ALA A 90 -26.58 0.31 -8.34
CA ALA A 90 -26.71 -0.46 -9.57
C ALA A 90 -26.06 0.25 -10.76
N VAL A 91 -26.22 1.57 -10.88
CA VAL A 91 -25.56 2.37 -11.94
C VAL A 91 -24.05 2.35 -11.78
N ARG A 92 -23.53 2.40 -10.55
CA ARG A 92 -22.10 2.38 -10.29
C ARG A 92 -21.48 1.01 -10.60
N LEU A 93 -22.15 -0.08 -10.20
CA LEU A 93 -21.77 -1.43 -10.62
C LEU A 93 -21.78 -1.56 -12.14
N LEU A 94 -22.83 -1.08 -12.81
CA LEU A 94 -22.90 -1.12 -14.28
C LEU A 94 -21.71 -0.41 -14.91
N ARG A 95 -21.37 0.80 -14.42
CA ARG A 95 -20.20 1.54 -14.90
C ARG A 95 -18.90 0.77 -14.70
N PHE A 96 -18.74 0.06 -13.58
CA PHE A 96 -17.59 -0.83 -13.39
C PHE A 96 -17.59 -1.97 -14.41
N VAL A 97 -18.70 -2.68 -14.57
CA VAL A 97 -18.83 -3.83 -15.47
C VAL A 97 -18.57 -3.46 -16.93
N VAL A 98 -18.94 -2.24 -17.35
CA VAL A 98 -18.65 -1.73 -18.71
C VAL A 98 -17.28 -1.03 -18.82
N GLY A 99 -16.44 -1.08 -17.79
CA GLY A 99 -15.07 -0.53 -17.81
C GLY A 99 -14.96 0.98 -17.66
N LEU A 100 -16.03 1.66 -17.21
CA LEU A 100 -16.07 3.10 -16.95
C LEU A 100 -15.64 3.47 -15.51
N LEU A 101 -15.46 2.48 -14.63
CA LEU A 101 -14.94 2.65 -13.26
C LEU A 101 -13.96 1.52 -12.92
N PRO A 102 -12.89 1.79 -12.14
CA PRO A 102 -11.99 0.76 -11.65
C PRO A 102 -12.57 0.00 -10.45
N LEU A 103 -12.09 -1.22 -10.19
CA LEU A 103 -12.56 -2.06 -9.07
C LEU A 103 -12.39 -1.37 -7.71
N GLY A 104 -11.30 -0.61 -7.52
CA GLY A 104 -11.05 0.12 -6.26
C GLY A 104 -12.12 1.16 -5.93
N GLU A 105 -12.82 1.69 -6.93
CA GLU A 105 -13.95 2.61 -6.74
C GLU A 105 -15.26 1.92 -6.36
N ILE A 106 -15.30 0.58 -6.41
CA ILE A 106 -16.40 -0.29 -5.96
C ILE A 106 -16.07 -0.86 -4.59
N THR A 107 -14.85 -1.34 -4.40
CA THR A 107 -14.45 -2.04 -3.17
C THR A 107 -13.95 -1.10 -2.07
N GLY A 108 -13.51 0.11 -2.43
CA GLY A 108 -12.83 1.00 -1.50
C GLY A 108 -11.41 0.54 -1.18
N GLU A 109 -10.94 -0.53 -1.82
CA GLU A 109 -9.53 -0.85 -1.81
C GLU A 109 -8.81 0.26 -2.58
N ALA A 110 -8.05 1.06 -1.84
CA ALA A 110 -7.18 2.08 -2.41
C ALA A 110 -6.42 1.44 -3.57
N LEU A 111 -6.47 2.07 -4.75
CA LEU A 111 -5.67 1.67 -5.91
C LEU A 111 -4.24 1.41 -5.42
N VAL A 112 -3.88 0.13 -5.27
CA VAL A 112 -2.55 -0.23 -4.82
C VAL A 112 -1.65 0.17 -5.95
N TYR A 113 -0.73 1.11 -5.69
CA TYR A 113 0.26 1.46 -6.67
C TYR A 113 1.09 0.20 -6.97
N VAL A 114 0.92 -0.34 -8.19
CA VAL A 114 1.45 -1.66 -8.57
C VAL A 114 2.95 -1.63 -8.94
N GLY A 115 3.56 -0.45 -8.97
CA GLY A 115 4.93 -0.24 -9.46
C GLY A 115 5.00 -0.15 -10.98
N SER A 116 5.93 0.65 -11.50
CA SER A 116 6.15 0.81 -12.95
C SER A 116 6.70 -0.47 -13.58
N GLU A 117 7.32 -1.36 -12.80
CA GLU A 117 7.85 -2.64 -13.25
C GLU A 117 6.76 -3.58 -13.78
N ARG A 118 5.55 -3.52 -13.20
CA ARG A 118 4.39 -4.26 -13.72
C ARG A 118 4.02 -3.76 -15.11
N CYS A 119 4.03 -2.46 -15.32
CA CYS A 119 3.75 -1.85 -16.61
C CYS A 119 4.79 -2.26 -17.67
N ALA A 120 6.06 -2.41 -17.27
CA ALA A 120 7.16 -2.79 -18.16
C ALA A 120 6.95 -4.16 -18.86
N THR A 121 6.12 -5.03 -18.28
CA THR A 121 5.81 -6.36 -18.84
C THR A 121 5.10 -6.28 -20.20
N CYS A 122 4.28 -5.25 -20.42
CA CYS A 122 3.59 -4.99 -21.69
C CYS A 122 4.12 -3.74 -22.41
N HIS A 123 4.65 -2.76 -21.66
CA HIS A 123 5.09 -1.46 -22.16
C HIS A 123 6.60 -1.23 -21.96
N SER A 124 7.41 -2.18 -22.44
CA SER A 124 8.86 -2.18 -22.20
C SER A 124 9.58 -0.94 -22.77
N SER A 125 9.22 -0.48 -23.98
CA SER A 125 9.83 0.71 -24.58
C SER A 125 9.53 1.98 -23.77
N ALA A 126 8.26 2.18 -23.39
CA ALA A 126 7.87 3.33 -22.58
C ALA A 126 8.57 3.33 -21.22
N HIS A 127 8.67 2.16 -20.58
CA HIS A 127 9.40 2.01 -19.32
C HIS A 127 10.91 2.31 -19.47
N GLN A 128 11.53 1.88 -20.58
CA GLN A 128 12.94 2.20 -20.85
C GLN A 128 13.17 3.69 -21.09
N ASP A 129 12.23 4.39 -21.73
CA ASP A 129 12.32 5.83 -21.94
C ASP A 129 12.08 6.61 -20.65
N GLU A 130 11.12 6.19 -19.83
CA GLU A 130 10.90 6.74 -18.48
C GLU A 130 12.17 6.61 -17.63
N ALA A 131 12.80 5.43 -17.63
CA ALA A 131 14.02 5.15 -16.84
C ALA A 131 15.20 6.06 -17.20
N LYS A 132 15.22 6.61 -18.43
CA LYS A 132 16.21 7.60 -18.89
C LYS A 132 15.81 9.04 -18.57
N SER A 133 14.74 9.26 -17.82
CA SER A 133 14.27 10.59 -17.43
C SER A 133 14.56 10.88 -15.96
N GLY A 134 14.40 12.15 -15.57
CA GLY A 134 14.51 12.55 -14.17
C GLY A 134 13.32 12.12 -13.30
N HIS A 135 12.18 11.74 -13.90
CA HIS A 135 10.93 11.45 -13.17
C HIS A 135 11.05 10.29 -12.16
N PRO A 136 11.51 9.09 -12.54
CA PRO A 136 11.66 7.98 -11.59
C PRO A 136 12.84 8.20 -10.62
N ASN A 137 13.63 9.26 -10.84
CA ASN A 137 14.83 9.57 -10.08
C ASN A 137 14.63 10.75 -9.12
N LYS A 138 13.39 11.20 -8.91
CA LYS A 138 13.10 12.32 -8.02
C LYS A 138 13.23 11.97 -6.54
N LEU A 139 12.85 10.75 -6.16
CA LEU A 139 13.02 10.21 -4.81
C LEU A 139 13.49 8.76 -4.96
N ARG A 140 14.72 8.48 -4.54
CA ARG A 140 15.36 7.17 -4.69
C ARG A 140 15.59 6.55 -3.32
N LYS A 141 15.02 5.38 -3.09
CA LYS A 141 15.25 4.62 -1.85
C LYS A 141 16.69 4.12 -1.79
N VAL A 142 17.29 4.22 -0.62
CA VAL A 142 18.56 3.58 -0.29
C VAL A 142 18.25 2.19 0.25
N ILE A 143 18.81 1.17 -0.37
CA ILE A 143 18.57 -0.24 -0.03
C ILE A 143 19.89 -0.82 0.46
N ASP A 144 19.87 -1.48 1.62
CA ASP A 144 21.04 -2.14 2.24
C ASP A 144 22.26 -1.22 2.39
N GLY A 145 22.02 0.07 2.64
CA GLY A 145 23.08 1.08 2.77
C GLY A 145 23.89 1.26 1.49
N GLN A 146 23.32 0.99 0.32
CA GLN A 146 23.99 1.19 -0.97
C GLN A 146 23.51 2.47 -1.66
N PRO A 147 24.42 3.26 -2.26
CA PRO A 147 24.05 4.45 -3.02
C PRO A 147 23.10 4.09 -4.18
N PRO A 148 22.05 4.89 -4.42
CA PRO A 148 21.21 4.70 -5.60
C PRO A 148 22.01 4.91 -6.89
N LYS A 149 21.78 4.06 -7.88
CA LYS A 149 22.39 4.18 -9.22
C LYS A 149 21.56 5.09 -10.11
N TYR A 150 22.20 6.06 -10.75
CA TYR A 150 21.56 6.95 -11.74
C TYR A 150 22.12 6.70 -13.13
N PRO A 151 21.37 6.97 -14.21
CA PRO A 151 21.85 6.69 -15.56
C PRO A 151 23.02 7.58 -16.02
N PHE A 152 23.12 8.81 -15.50
CA PHE A 152 24.05 9.83 -16.02
C PHE A 152 24.85 10.57 -14.93
N SER A 153 24.68 10.18 -13.66
CA SER A 153 25.26 10.91 -12.53
C SER A 153 25.70 9.97 -11.42
N GLU A 154 26.58 10.49 -10.58
CA GLU A 154 26.99 9.84 -9.34
C GLU A 154 26.74 10.79 -8.18
N VAL A 155 26.05 10.30 -7.16
CA VAL A 155 25.85 11.00 -5.90
C VAL A 155 27.00 10.57 -4.96
N PRO A 156 27.74 11.52 -4.36
CA PRO A 156 28.85 11.18 -3.47
C PRO A 156 28.34 10.55 -2.17
N SER A 157 29.26 10.17 -1.29
CA SER A 157 28.92 9.81 0.09
C SER A 157 28.01 10.86 0.75
N PRO A 158 27.14 10.46 1.69
CA PRO A 158 26.23 11.39 2.38
C PRO A 158 26.96 12.53 3.11
N PRO A 159 26.22 13.55 3.58
CA PRO A 159 26.78 14.66 4.33
C PRO A 159 27.66 14.20 5.51
N GLU A 160 28.59 15.05 5.91
CA GLU A 160 29.47 14.79 7.06
C GLU A 160 28.67 14.35 8.29
N GLY A 161 29.12 13.28 8.95
CA GLY A 161 28.42 12.67 10.09
C GLY A 161 27.39 11.59 9.72
N TYR A 162 27.14 11.35 8.43
CA TYR A 162 26.24 10.31 7.95
C TYR A 162 26.96 9.27 7.10
N THR A 163 26.48 8.04 7.18
CA THR A 163 26.83 6.96 6.28
C THR A 163 25.63 6.58 5.43
N TRP A 164 25.82 5.78 4.37
CA TRP A 164 24.68 5.29 3.59
C TRP A 164 23.73 4.42 4.42
N GLN A 165 24.21 3.81 5.51
CA GLN A 165 23.36 3.09 6.46
C GLN A 165 22.42 4.02 7.22
N ASP A 166 22.69 5.32 7.27
CA ASP A 166 21.88 6.33 7.95
C ASP A 166 20.86 7.01 7.03
N ILE A 167 20.87 6.68 5.74
CA ILE A 167 20.03 7.31 4.73
C ILE A 167 18.90 6.37 4.32
N THR A 168 17.67 6.88 4.28
CA THR A 168 16.48 6.16 3.80
C THR A 168 16.20 6.46 2.33
N TYR A 169 16.33 7.74 1.94
CA TYR A 169 16.10 8.20 0.58
C TYR A 169 17.08 9.30 0.16
N VAL A 170 17.30 9.39 -1.15
CA VAL A 170 17.92 10.53 -1.82
C VAL A 170 16.85 11.30 -2.58
N ILE A 171 16.74 12.61 -2.33
CA ILE A 171 15.91 13.53 -3.11
C ILE A 171 16.75 14.08 -4.27
N GLY A 172 16.34 13.77 -5.49
CA GLY A 172 17.05 14.16 -6.71
C GLY A 172 18.24 13.26 -6.98
N GLY A 173 19.41 13.83 -7.24
CA GLY A 173 20.62 13.09 -7.62
C GLY A 173 20.75 12.80 -9.13
N TYR A 174 19.66 12.90 -9.89
CA TYR A 174 19.67 12.64 -11.33
C TYR A 174 20.49 13.62 -12.18
N GLY A 175 20.45 14.93 -11.88
CA GLY A 175 21.10 15.92 -12.75
C GLY A 175 21.46 17.27 -12.12
N TRP A 176 20.71 17.74 -11.10
CA TRP A 176 20.96 19.07 -10.52
C TRP A 176 21.51 19.02 -9.10
N LYS A 177 20.75 18.45 -8.16
CA LYS A 177 21.08 18.44 -6.73
C LYS A 177 20.67 17.13 -6.07
N ALA A 178 21.44 16.71 -5.08
CA ALA A 178 21.12 15.61 -4.18
C ALA A 178 20.95 16.14 -2.75
N ARG A 179 19.87 15.72 -2.10
CA ARG A 179 19.60 15.88 -0.67
C ARG A 179 19.20 14.53 -0.10
N PHE A 180 19.23 14.39 1.22
CA PHE A 180 19.18 13.09 1.86
C PHE A 180 18.14 13.09 2.98
N LEU A 181 17.46 11.95 3.17
CA LEU A 181 16.58 11.71 4.31
C LEU A 181 17.29 10.80 5.30
N ASP A 182 17.23 11.14 6.58
CA ASP A 182 17.78 10.32 7.66
C ASP A 182 16.97 9.02 7.91
N LYS A 183 17.38 8.22 8.89
CA LYS A 183 16.70 6.99 9.33
C LYS A 183 15.24 7.16 9.75
N LYS A 184 14.83 8.38 10.09
CA LYS A 184 13.46 8.71 10.49
C LYS A 184 12.68 9.39 9.35
N GLY A 185 13.28 9.53 8.17
CA GLY A 185 12.67 10.14 7.01
C GLY A 185 12.75 11.67 6.97
N TYR A 186 13.43 12.32 7.92
CA TYR A 186 13.56 13.77 7.89
C TYR A 186 14.66 14.20 6.91
N ILE A 187 14.45 15.31 6.22
CA ILE A 187 15.47 15.90 5.35
C ILE A 187 16.64 16.36 6.21
N ILE A 188 17.85 15.93 5.85
CA ILE A 188 19.09 16.39 6.50
C ILE A 188 19.30 17.87 6.15
N THR A 189 19.49 18.69 7.18
CA THR A 189 19.69 20.13 7.10
C THR A 189 21.08 20.51 7.62
N GLY A 190 21.57 21.70 7.26
CA GLY A 190 22.85 22.22 7.75
C GLY A 190 23.67 22.94 6.69
N ALA A 191 24.87 23.39 7.07
CA ALA A 191 25.75 24.19 6.22
C ALA A 191 26.34 23.42 5.02
N LYS A 192 26.34 22.08 5.06
CA LYS A 192 26.84 21.18 4.01
C LYS A 192 25.88 20.01 3.79
N ALA A 193 24.61 20.31 3.51
CA ALA A 193 23.54 19.31 3.47
C ALA A 193 22.94 19.06 2.06
N GLN A 194 23.22 19.93 1.10
CA GLN A 194 22.86 19.72 -0.31
C GLN A 194 24.12 19.59 -1.16
N TYR A 195 24.17 18.57 -2.00
CA TYR A 195 25.24 18.41 -2.99
C TYR A 195 24.77 18.89 -4.36
N ASN A 196 25.50 19.84 -4.95
CA ASN A 196 25.25 20.32 -6.31
C ASN A 196 26.10 19.51 -7.30
N LEU A 197 25.46 18.81 -8.24
CA LEU A 197 26.16 17.90 -9.15
C LEU A 197 27.04 18.63 -10.16
N ALA A 198 26.57 19.76 -10.68
CA ALA A 198 27.31 20.54 -11.68
C ALA A 198 28.62 21.12 -11.12
N THR A 199 28.61 21.60 -9.87
CA THR A 199 29.76 22.23 -9.23
C THR A 199 30.57 21.28 -8.34
N LYS A 200 30.08 20.05 -8.14
CA LYS A 200 30.66 19.04 -7.25
C LYS A 200 30.95 19.57 -5.84
N SER A 201 30.00 20.35 -5.29
CA SER A 201 30.20 21.04 -4.02
C SER A 201 29.00 20.89 -3.09
N TRP A 202 29.30 20.87 -1.79
CA TRP A 202 28.33 20.94 -0.72
C TRP A 202 27.95 22.39 -0.43
N VAL A 203 26.65 22.63 -0.30
CA VAL A 203 26.09 23.93 0.08
C VAL A 203 25.11 23.78 1.24
N ALA A 204 24.79 24.92 1.85
CA ALA A 204 23.81 24.97 2.92
C ALA A 204 22.41 24.60 2.41
N TYR A 205 21.66 23.91 3.25
CA TYR A 205 20.24 23.63 3.02
C TYR A 205 19.50 23.67 4.35
N GLU A 206 18.53 24.58 4.48
CA GLU A 206 17.72 24.75 5.70
C GLU A 206 18.59 24.82 6.98
N ALA A 207 19.73 25.52 6.90
CA ALA A 207 20.77 25.48 7.94
C ALA A 207 20.33 26.12 9.27
N ASP A 208 19.22 26.87 9.27
CA ASP A 208 18.55 27.41 10.44
C ASP A 208 17.62 26.38 11.13
N LYS A 209 17.35 25.24 10.49
CA LYS A 209 16.52 24.15 11.04
C LYS A 209 17.40 23.12 11.74
N ALA A 210 16.97 22.71 12.94
CA ALA A 210 17.62 21.62 13.66
C ALA A 210 17.54 20.31 12.86
N PRO A 211 18.63 19.51 12.82
CA PRO A 211 18.59 18.18 12.20
C PRO A 211 17.45 17.32 12.76
N GLY A 212 16.83 16.51 11.89
CA GLY A 212 15.73 15.61 12.29
C GLY A 212 14.37 16.30 12.51
N THR A 213 14.18 17.54 12.03
CA THR A 213 12.93 18.30 12.21
C THR A 213 12.24 18.71 10.91
N LYS A 214 12.91 18.61 9.75
CA LYS A 214 12.36 19.04 8.46
C LYS A 214 11.71 17.85 7.74
N PRO A 215 10.37 17.73 7.73
CA PRO A 215 9.69 16.64 7.03
C PRO A 215 9.82 16.79 5.50
N TYR A 216 9.65 15.68 4.79
CA TYR A 216 9.48 15.64 3.34
C TYR A 216 7.98 15.62 3.00
N ASP A 217 7.44 16.80 2.67
CA ASP A 217 6.04 17.03 2.28
C ASP A 217 5.84 17.11 0.76
N CYS A 218 6.93 16.99 0.01
CA CYS A 218 6.94 17.17 -1.44
C CYS A 218 6.43 15.95 -2.22
N GLY A 219 6.15 14.83 -1.54
CA GLY A 219 5.85 13.55 -2.16
C GLY A 219 4.53 13.52 -2.94
N GLU A 220 3.55 14.32 -2.54
CA GLU A 220 2.23 14.39 -3.20
C GLU A 220 2.34 14.71 -4.70
N CYS A 221 3.31 15.55 -5.08
CA CYS A 221 3.56 15.94 -6.47
C CYS A 221 4.78 15.25 -7.11
N HIS A 222 5.60 14.57 -6.33
CA HIS A 222 6.94 14.12 -6.76
C HIS A 222 7.18 12.63 -6.58
N THR A 223 6.14 11.88 -6.24
CA THR A 223 6.16 10.43 -6.12
C THR A 223 4.86 9.83 -6.64
N THR A 224 4.85 8.53 -6.80
CA THR A 224 3.67 7.72 -7.11
C THR A 224 3.34 6.82 -5.92
N GLY A 225 2.06 6.54 -5.72
CA GLY A 225 1.62 5.75 -4.55
C GLY A 225 1.84 6.45 -3.19
N TRP A 226 1.98 7.78 -3.21
CA TRP A 226 2.25 8.60 -2.03
C TRP A 226 1.17 8.43 -0.95
N LYS A 227 1.59 8.27 0.30
CA LYS A 227 0.72 8.36 1.47
C LYS A 227 1.03 9.67 2.17
N LYS A 228 0.04 10.56 2.25
CA LYS A 228 0.21 11.94 2.72
C LYS A 228 0.75 12.00 4.16
N THR A 229 1.89 12.67 4.35
CA THR A 229 2.50 12.86 5.68
C THR A 229 2.09 14.12 6.43
N GLY A 230 2.09 14.00 7.77
CA GLY A 230 1.90 15.04 8.77
C GLY A 230 2.18 14.47 10.18
N PRO A 231 2.09 15.29 11.26
CA PRO A 231 2.34 14.83 12.64
C PRO A 231 1.48 13.63 13.08
N ASP A 232 0.30 13.48 12.48
CA ASP A 232 -0.71 12.46 12.81
C ASP A 232 -0.86 11.38 11.71
N GLY A 233 0.03 11.38 10.71
CA GLY A 233 0.10 10.39 9.62
C GLY A 233 -0.87 10.58 8.45
N PRO A 234 -0.88 9.63 7.48
CA PRO A 234 -0.01 8.44 7.38
C PRO A 234 1.46 8.74 7.03
N HIS A 235 2.36 7.83 7.40
CA HIS A 235 3.79 7.89 7.14
C HIS A 235 4.18 6.96 5.98
N GLN A 236 4.95 7.45 5.01
CA GLN A 236 5.59 6.61 4.00
C GLN A 236 6.61 5.71 4.67
N ASP A 237 6.53 4.40 4.40
CA ASP A 237 7.40 3.38 4.99
C ASP A 237 7.45 3.41 6.54
N ASN A 238 6.39 3.92 7.19
CA ASN A 238 6.29 4.10 8.65
C ASN A 238 7.37 5.03 9.23
N LEU A 239 7.86 5.98 8.46
CA LEU A 239 8.86 6.95 8.88
C LEU A 239 8.22 8.29 9.27
N PRO A 240 8.45 8.83 10.48
CA PRO A 240 7.76 10.04 10.93
C PRO A 240 8.03 11.28 10.06
N GLY A 241 9.17 11.34 9.36
CA GLY A 241 9.56 12.46 8.52
C GLY A 241 9.14 12.38 7.04
N ILE A 242 8.60 11.25 6.56
CA ILE A 242 8.19 11.07 5.15
C ILE A 242 6.93 10.23 5.01
#